data_AF-A0A3N9UVC2-F1
#
_entry.id   AF-A0A3N9UVC2-F1
#
_cell.length_a   1.000
_cell.length_b   1.000
_cell.length_c   1.000
_cell.angle_alpha   90.00
_cell.angle_beta   90.00
_cell.angle_gamma   90.00
#
_symmetry.space_group_name_H-M   'P 1'
#
loop_
_entity.id
_entity.type
_entity.pdbx_description
1 polymer ?
#
loop_
_entity_poly.entity_id
_entity_poly.type
_entity_poly.pdbx_seq_one_letter_code
_entity_poly.pdbx_strand_id
1 'polypeptide(L)'
;MKNTLIIIAALCCAALCSSALAADKAATTSAAQLTVLKQDSGINLSEMNLTMYSAIDDFGINGLSIGEAVKFTAPKAGWKLKGVQVLGWSGYNNTTKTFPADRNFLIEIRDKDLNLLYKYADAQNMYFISTTGPVLSGIEIPSIALTGDFYIVFYDRGALAIAMESVKGSGNSYFFLNGQMAPAEFKLTKNNETTKVNWLIRAVGQ
;
A
#
# COMPACT_ATOMS: atom_id res chain seq x y z
N MET A 1 -47.51 30.89 -28.60
CA MET A 1 -47.47 29.43 -28.86
C MET A 1 -46.18 28.88 -28.27
N LYS A 2 -46.33 27.76 -27.57
CA LYS A 2 -45.37 27.08 -26.69
C LYS A 2 -44.43 26.16 -27.50
N ASN A 3 -43.25 25.93 -26.90
CA ASN A 3 -42.33 24.78 -27.07
C ASN A 3 -41.48 24.80 -28.37
N THR A 4 -40.18 24.51 -28.36
CA THR A 4 -39.50 23.42 -27.62
C THR A 4 -38.01 23.73 -27.39
N LEU A 5 -37.53 23.42 -26.18
CA LEU A 5 -36.11 23.44 -25.77
C LEU A 5 -35.31 22.31 -26.44
N ILE A 6 -34.03 22.55 -26.73
CA ILE A 6 -32.98 21.54 -26.63
C ILE A 6 -31.76 22.17 -25.95
N ILE A 7 -31.52 21.79 -24.69
CA ILE A 7 -30.28 22.05 -23.95
C ILE A 7 -29.43 20.79 -24.07
N ILE A 8 -28.26 20.90 -24.71
CA ILE A 8 -27.25 19.84 -24.69
C ILE A 8 -26.42 20.04 -23.42
N ALA A 9 -26.77 19.30 -22.37
CA ALA A 9 -25.94 19.17 -21.17
C ALA A 9 -24.79 18.21 -21.49
N ALA A 10 -23.60 18.75 -21.75
CA ALA A 10 -22.38 17.97 -21.86
C ALA A 10 -21.91 17.58 -20.46
N LEU A 11 -22.11 16.30 -20.16
CA LEU A 11 -21.64 15.55 -19.00
C LEU A 11 -20.09 15.52 -19.03
N CYS A 12 -19.42 16.28 -18.17
CA CYS A 12 -18.02 16.04 -17.83
C CYS A 12 -17.93 15.69 -16.34
N CYS A 13 -18.19 14.42 -16.05
CA CYS A 13 -17.70 13.74 -14.86
C CYS A 13 -16.16 13.72 -14.92
N ALA A 14 -15.52 14.76 -14.40
CA ALA A 14 -14.10 14.74 -14.09
C ALA A 14 -13.90 14.16 -12.69
N ALA A 15 -13.58 12.87 -12.66
CA ALA A 15 -12.82 12.14 -11.65
C ALA A 15 -12.71 12.77 -10.24
N LEU A 16 -13.64 12.38 -9.35
CA LEU A 16 -13.44 12.39 -7.90
C LEU A 16 -13.60 10.94 -7.41
N CYS A 17 -12.62 10.11 -7.72
CA CYS A 17 -12.42 8.81 -7.06
C CYS A 17 -10.99 8.78 -6.51
N SER A 18 -10.67 9.76 -5.68
CA SER A 18 -9.59 9.61 -4.70
C SER A 18 -10.20 8.88 -3.51
N SER A 19 -9.68 7.70 -3.23
CA SER A 19 -10.06 6.81 -2.13
C SER A 19 -10.35 7.57 -0.83
N ALA A 20 -11.50 7.26 -0.21
CA ALA A 20 -11.98 7.87 1.03
C ALA A 20 -11.04 7.67 2.25
N LEU A 21 -9.93 6.96 2.06
CA LEU A 21 -8.91 6.71 3.08
C LEU A 21 -7.86 7.82 3.19
N ALA A 22 -7.84 8.82 2.29
CA ALA A 22 -6.73 9.78 2.19
C ALA A 22 -6.97 11.17 2.82
N ALA A 23 -8.17 11.50 3.31
CA ALA A 23 -8.44 12.82 3.86
C ALA A 23 -9.32 12.74 5.11
N ASP A 24 -8.71 12.82 6.29
CA ASP A 24 -9.43 13.06 7.53
C ASP A 24 -9.01 14.44 8.09
N LYS A 25 -9.63 15.49 7.52
CA LYS A 25 -9.85 16.77 8.20
C LYS A 25 -11.25 17.29 7.88
N ALA A 26 -12.04 17.43 8.95
CA ALA A 26 -13.31 18.18 9.10
C ALA A 26 -14.65 17.43 8.89
N ALA A 27 -15.10 16.81 9.98
CA ALA A 27 -16.43 16.85 10.62
C ALA A 27 -17.73 16.73 9.79
N THR A 28 -18.50 15.66 10.04
CA THR A 28 -19.81 15.68 10.75
C THR A 28 -20.41 14.26 10.82
N THR A 29 -21.14 13.97 11.90
CA THR A 29 -21.72 12.65 12.32
C THR A 29 -20.72 11.57 12.74
N SER A 30 -21.04 10.83 13.81
CA SER A 30 -20.16 9.87 14.52
C SER A 30 -19.84 8.60 13.72
N ALA A 31 -19.33 8.74 12.50
CA ALA A 31 -18.55 7.70 11.88
C ALA A 31 -17.36 7.45 12.79
N ALA A 32 -17.24 6.24 13.34
CA ALA A 32 -16.09 5.87 14.14
C ALA A 32 -14.82 6.21 13.35
N GLN A 33 -14.01 7.11 13.90
CA GLN A 33 -12.82 7.61 13.23
C GLN A 33 -11.89 6.45 12.90
N LEU A 34 -11.47 6.35 11.63
CA LEU A 34 -10.52 5.32 11.23
C LEU A 34 -9.16 5.62 11.85
N THR A 35 -8.57 4.60 12.44
CA THR A 35 -7.20 4.58 12.94
C THR A 35 -6.26 4.03 11.87
N VAL A 36 -5.09 4.64 11.73
CA VAL A 36 -4.03 4.18 10.82
C VAL A 36 -2.86 3.66 11.64
N LEU A 37 -2.59 2.36 11.55
CA LEU A 37 -1.43 1.74 12.19
C LEU A 37 -0.25 1.81 11.22
N LYS A 38 0.90 2.27 11.72
CA LYS A 38 2.13 2.44 10.95
C LYS A 38 3.26 1.67 11.60
N GLN A 39 4.14 1.09 10.79
CA GLN A 39 5.45 0.55 11.22
C GLN A 39 6.62 1.29 10.57
N ASP A 40 6.33 2.37 9.85
CA ASP A 40 7.28 3.39 9.42
C ASP A 40 7.58 4.39 10.56
N SER A 41 8.55 5.27 10.37
CA SER A 41 8.97 6.24 11.40
C SER A 41 7.89 7.24 11.80
N GLY A 42 6.77 7.33 11.07
CA GLY A 42 5.65 8.21 11.36
C GLY A 42 5.86 9.68 11.03
N ILE A 43 7.05 10.08 10.56
CA ILE A 43 7.34 11.45 10.13
C ILE A 43 6.63 11.79 8.80
N ASN A 44 6.77 13.02 8.31
CA ASN A 44 6.20 13.38 7.00
C ASN A 44 6.87 12.58 5.87
N LEU A 45 6.08 12.09 4.91
CA LEU A 45 6.60 11.31 3.78
C LEU A 45 7.68 12.05 2.98
N SER A 46 7.58 13.38 2.87
CA SER A 46 8.57 14.22 2.17
C SER A 46 9.91 14.35 2.92
N GLU A 47 9.95 13.98 4.20
CA GLU A 47 11.13 14.03 5.07
C GLU A 47 11.74 12.64 5.28
N MET A 48 11.05 11.57 4.87
CA MET A 48 11.54 10.20 4.97
C MET A 48 12.64 9.92 3.94
N ASN A 49 13.64 9.14 4.35
CA ASN A 49 14.62 8.59 3.42
C ASN A 49 14.04 7.36 2.73
N LEU A 50 13.34 7.61 1.61
CA LEU A 50 12.62 6.61 0.85
C LEU A 50 13.43 6.15 -0.36
N THR A 51 13.46 4.83 -0.55
CA THR A 51 13.88 4.18 -1.79
C THR A 51 12.71 3.41 -2.37
N MET A 52 12.63 3.29 -3.69
CA MET A 52 11.64 2.43 -4.33
C MET A 52 12.20 1.02 -4.47
N TYR A 53 11.39 0.02 -4.20
CA TYR A 53 11.75 -1.38 -4.16
C TYR A 53 10.77 -2.23 -4.98
N SER A 54 11.28 -3.25 -5.66
CA SER A 54 10.48 -4.35 -6.21
C SER A 54 11.22 -5.65 -5.98
N ALA A 55 10.51 -6.69 -5.54
CA ALA A 55 11.13 -7.99 -5.26
C ALA A 55 11.79 -8.62 -6.50
N ILE A 56 11.33 -8.27 -7.71
CA ILE A 56 11.94 -8.82 -8.93
C ILE A 56 13.36 -8.30 -9.18
N ASP A 57 13.74 -7.17 -8.59
CA ASP A 57 15.08 -6.59 -8.76
C ASP A 57 16.14 -7.41 -7.99
N ASP A 58 15.78 -7.94 -6.82
CA ASP A 58 16.68 -8.74 -5.99
C ASP A 58 16.57 -10.24 -6.25
N PHE A 59 15.36 -10.74 -6.53
CA PHE A 59 15.06 -12.16 -6.60
C PHE A 59 14.75 -12.64 -8.03
N GLY A 60 14.85 -11.75 -9.03
CA GLY A 60 14.51 -12.06 -10.41
C GLY A 60 13.07 -12.53 -10.54
N ILE A 61 12.82 -13.53 -11.40
CA ILE A 61 11.48 -14.06 -11.62
C ILE A 61 10.83 -14.66 -10.34
N ASN A 62 11.64 -15.11 -9.38
CA ASN A 62 11.14 -15.61 -8.11
C ASN A 62 10.52 -14.51 -7.25
N GLY A 63 10.90 -13.25 -7.47
CA GLY A 63 10.32 -12.07 -6.83
C GLY A 63 8.81 -11.94 -7.06
N LEU A 64 8.27 -12.56 -8.11
CA LEU A 64 6.81 -12.60 -8.34
C LEU A 64 6.02 -13.30 -7.22
N SER A 65 6.68 -14.11 -6.39
CA SER A 65 6.09 -14.89 -5.30
C SER A 65 6.64 -14.51 -3.93
N ILE A 66 7.42 -13.44 -3.85
CA ILE A 66 7.94 -12.89 -2.59
C ILE A 66 7.07 -11.70 -2.21
N GLY A 67 6.60 -11.69 -0.97
CA GLY A 67 5.75 -10.62 -0.47
C GLY A 67 6.48 -9.70 0.50
N GLU A 68 6.27 -8.41 0.38
CA GLU A 68 6.68 -7.40 1.35
C GLU A 68 5.65 -7.36 2.48
N ALA A 69 6.01 -7.91 3.63
CA ALA A 69 5.11 -8.12 4.75
C ALA A 69 5.38 -7.15 5.91
N VAL A 70 4.33 -6.60 6.49
CA VAL A 70 4.41 -5.76 7.69
C VAL A 70 3.55 -6.36 8.80
N LYS A 71 4.15 -6.49 9.99
CA LYS A 71 3.48 -6.92 11.21
C LYS A 71 2.80 -5.75 11.90
N PHE A 72 1.57 -5.95 12.34
CA PHE A 72 0.83 -5.01 13.19
C PHE A 72 0.25 -5.73 14.39
N THR A 73 -0.16 -4.96 15.39
CA THR A 73 -0.94 -5.45 16.53
C THR A 73 -2.26 -4.68 16.57
N ALA A 74 -3.39 -5.38 16.59
CA ALA A 74 -4.71 -4.78 16.70
C ALA A 74 -4.81 -3.98 18.02
N PRO A 75 -5.26 -2.70 18.00
CA PRO A 75 -5.33 -1.85 19.20
C PRO A 75 -6.21 -2.41 20.33
N LYS A 76 -7.20 -3.22 19.96
CA LYS A 76 -8.14 -3.90 20.87
C LYS A 76 -8.64 -5.17 20.18
N ALA A 77 -9.16 -6.11 20.97
CA ALA A 77 -9.83 -7.29 20.43
C ALA A 77 -11.04 -6.88 19.57
N GLY A 78 -11.17 -7.50 18.40
CA GLY A 78 -12.25 -7.22 17.46
C GLY A 78 -12.12 -5.89 16.71
N TRP A 79 -10.95 -5.23 16.74
CA TRP A 79 -10.66 -4.10 15.86
C TRP A 79 -10.80 -4.55 14.40
N LYS A 80 -11.49 -3.74 13.59
CA LYS A 80 -11.87 -4.09 12.24
C LYS A 80 -10.96 -3.43 11.23
N LEU A 81 -10.11 -4.21 10.57
CA LEU A 81 -9.38 -3.78 9.38
C LEU A 81 -10.37 -3.53 8.25
N LYS A 82 -10.26 -2.37 7.61
CA LYS A 82 -11.14 -1.92 6.51
C LYS A 82 -10.37 -1.53 5.25
N GLY A 83 -9.07 -1.31 5.36
CA GLY A 83 -8.24 -0.99 4.22
C GLY A 83 -6.76 -1.10 4.51
N VAL A 84 -5.99 -1.05 3.44
CA VAL A 84 -4.53 -1.00 3.44
C VAL A 84 -4.11 0.26 2.73
N GLN A 85 -3.14 1.00 3.26
CA GLN A 85 -2.47 2.05 2.50
C GLN A 85 -1.08 1.56 2.08
N VAL A 86 -0.70 1.82 0.84
CA VAL A 86 0.62 1.49 0.31
C VAL A 86 1.18 2.73 -0.39
N LEU A 87 2.41 3.11 -0.07
CA LEU A 87 3.14 4.11 -0.86
C LEU A 87 3.85 3.38 -2.00
N GLY A 88 3.36 3.58 -3.22
CA GLY A 88 3.85 2.86 -4.41
C GLY A 88 3.85 3.70 -5.66
N TRP A 89 4.48 3.20 -6.72
CA TRP A 89 4.54 3.87 -8.01
C TRP A 89 4.55 2.87 -9.16
N SER A 90 3.62 3.02 -10.11
CA SER A 90 3.65 2.23 -11.35
C SER A 90 4.89 2.52 -12.20
N GLY A 91 5.51 3.70 -12.02
CA GLY A 91 6.56 4.20 -12.90
C GLY A 91 5.98 4.94 -14.10
N TYR A 92 6.58 6.09 -14.42
CA TYR A 92 6.23 6.86 -15.61
C TYR A 92 7.47 6.97 -16.51
N ASN A 93 7.33 6.54 -17.77
CA ASN A 93 8.42 6.66 -18.72
C ASN A 93 8.46 8.09 -19.26
N ASN A 94 9.42 8.88 -18.77
CA ASN A 94 9.60 10.27 -19.19
C ASN A 94 10.04 10.44 -20.65
N THR A 95 10.58 9.41 -21.29
CA THR A 95 10.99 9.45 -22.69
C THR A 95 9.80 9.22 -23.62
N THR A 96 9.01 8.17 -23.37
CA THR A 96 7.85 7.80 -24.21
C THR A 96 6.55 8.46 -23.79
N LYS A 97 6.52 9.13 -22.62
CA LYS A 97 5.34 9.77 -22.03
C LYS A 97 4.19 8.79 -21.79
N THR A 98 4.51 7.59 -21.32
CA THR A 98 3.53 6.51 -21.09
C THR A 98 3.70 5.88 -19.71
N PHE A 99 2.60 5.31 -19.22
CA PHE A 99 2.59 4.37 -18.10
C PHE A 99 2.83 2.95 -18.60
N PRO A 100 3.37 2.04 -17.76
CA PRO A 100 3.44 0.64 -18.12
C PRO A 100 2.03 0.04 -18.31
N ALA A 101 1.96 -1.05 -19.05
CA ALA A 101 0.74 -1.84 -19.14
C ALA A 101 0.31 -2.38 -17.77
N ASP A 102 -0.99 -2.60 -17.62
CA ASP A 102 -1.56 -3.16 -16.40
C ASP A 102 -0.97 -4.53 -16.08
N ARG A 103 -0.63 -4.70 -14.81
CA ARG A 103 -0.14 -5.94 -14.22
C ARG A 103 -0.73 -6.05 -12.81
N ASN A 104 -0.99 -7.27 -12.39
CA ASN A 104 -1.63 -7.49 -11.10
C ASN A 104 -0.63 -7.41 -9.96
N PHE A 105 -1.00 -6.73 -8.88
CA PHE A 105 -0.41 -6.92 -7.55
C PHE A 105 -1.31 -7.84 -6.70
N LEU A 106 -0.82 -8.26 -5.54
CA LEU A 106 -1.59 -9.04 -4.57
C LEU A 106 -1.46 -8.45 -3.17
N ILE A 107 -2.52 -8.52 -2.37
CA ILE A 107 -2.49 -8.29 -0.93
C ILE A 107 -3.03 -9.53 -0.23
N GLU A 108 -2.37 -9.94 0.84
CA GLU A 108 -2.87 -10.93 1.78
C GLU A 108 -2.95 -10.32 3.19
N ILE A 109 -4.02 -10.64 3.89
CA ILE A 109 -4.16 -10.39 5.32
C ILE A 109 -4.01 -11.74 6.02
N ARG A 110 -3.09 -11.82 6.98
CA ARG A 110 -2.79 -13.04 7.73
C ARG A 110 -2.87 -12.81 9.23
N ASP A 111 -3.28 -13.82 9.99
CA ASP A 111 -3.26 -13.77 11.45
C ASP A 111 -1.84 -13.98 12.03
N LYS A 112 -1.71 -13.96 13.36
CA LYS A 112 -0.45 -14.19 14.08
C LYS A 112 0.24 -15.52 13.76
N ASP A 113 -0.54 -16.53 13.36
CA ASP A 113 -0.06 -17.88 13.04
C ASP A 113 0.16 -18.05 11.54
N LEU A 114 0.12 -16.95 10.79
CA LEU A 114 0.27 -16.85 9.34
C LEU A 114 -0.87 -17.50 8.55
N ASN A 115 -2.01 -17.81 9.16
CA ASN A 115 -3.18 -18.29 8.43
C ASN A 115 -3.74 -17.16 7.55
N LEU A 116 -4.15 -17.50 6.33
CA LEU A 116 -4.75 -16.54 5.40
C LEU A 116 -6.17 -16.19 5.85
N LEU A 117 -6.42 -14.91 6.12
CA LEU A 117 -7.74 -14.38 6.45
C LEU A 117 -8.44 -13.79 5.23
N TYR A 118 -7.69 -13.12 4.36
CA TYR A 118 -8.22 -12.48 3.17
C TYR A 118 -7.15 -12.30 2.09
N LYS A 119 -7.58 -12.28 0.83
CA LYS A 119 -6.73 -12.09 -0.35
C LYS A 119 -7.40 -11.12 -1.32
N TYR A 120 -6.62 -10.20 -1.86
CA TYR A 120 -7.03 -9.20 -2.83
C TYR A 120 -6.04 -9.17 -3.99
N ALA A 121 -6.53 -9.07 -5.23
CA ALA A 121 -5.71 -8.91 -6.41
C ALA A 121 -6.35 -7.89 -7.34
N ASP A 122 -5.56 -6.98 -7.88
CA ASP A 122 -6.02 -5.99 -8.85
C ASP A 122 -4.85 -5.42 -9.65
N ALA A 123 -5.14 -4.61 -10.67
CA ALA A 123 -4.16 -3.92 -11.49
C ALA A 123 -3.60 -2.68 -10.76
N GLN A 124 -2.28 -2.51 -10.82
CA GLN A 124 -1.55 -1.43 -10.13
C GLN A 124 -1.98 -0.02 -10.57
N ASN A 125 -2.31 0.14 -11.85
CA ASN A 125 -2.50 1.46 -12.45
C ASN A 125 -3.74 2.21 -11.95
N MET A 126 -4.73 1.49 -11.40
CA MET A 126 -5.88 2.11 -10.74
C MET A 126 -5.51 2.83 -9.43
N TYR A 127 -4.34 2.52 -8.86
CA TYR A 127 -3.93 2.97 -7.54
C TYR A 127 -2.66 3.81 -7.54
N PHE A 128 -1.72 3.52 -8.45
CA PHE A 128 -0.33 3.96 -8.34
C PHE A 128 0.19 4.75 -9.56
N ILE A 129 -0.70 5.21 -10.45
CA ILE A 129 -0.36 6.10 -11.56
C ILE A 129 -0.03 7.50 -11.05
N SER A 130 1.14 8.00 -11.43
CA SER A 130 1.58 9.38 -11.19
C SER A 130 2.75 9.72 -12.09
N THR A 131 2.79 10.94 -12.64
CA THR A 131 3.91 11.42 -13.46
C THR A 131 5.05 12.00 -12.62
N THR A 132 4.84 12.22 -11.32
CA THR A 132 5.79 12.94 -10.45
C THR A 132 6.47 12.06 -9.41
N GLY A 133 6.05 10.81 -9.25
CA GLY A 133 6.63 9.87 -8.29
C GLY A 133 5.58 9.11 -7.49
N PRO A 134 5.97 8.48 -6.36
CA PRO A 134 5.11 7.58 -5.61
C PRO A 134 3.91 8.28 -4.97
N VAL A 135 2.81 7.54 -4.85
CA VAL A 135 1.54 8.00 -4.26
C VAL A 135 1.12 7.06 -3.13
N LEU A 136 0.64 7.64 -2.04
CA LEU A 136 0.05 6.87 -0.94
C LEU A 136 -1.38 6.53 -1.35
N SER A 137 -1.61 5.28 -1.72
CA SER A 137 -2.91 4.82 -2.19
C SER A 137 -3.60 3.99 -1.12
N GLY A 138 -4.89 4.26 -0.89
CA GLY A 138 -5.75 3.45 -0.03
C GLY A 138 -6.51 2.40 -0.84
N ILE A 139 -6.45 1.15 -0.39
CA ILE A 139 -7.13 0.00 -0.98
C ILE A 139 -8.15 -0.48 0.05
N GLU A 140 -9.43 -0.36 -0.28
CA GLU A 140 -10.52 -0.82 0.58
C GLU A 140 -10.64 -2.35 0.51
N ILE A 141 -10.93 -2.95 1.65
CA ILE A 141 -11.18 -4.38 1.76
C ILE A 141 -12.46 -4.62 2.57
N PRO A 142 -13.11 -5.79 2.45
CA PRO A 142 -14.16 -6.18 3.37
C PRO A 142 -13.68 -6.07 4.82
N SER A 143 -14.59 -5.72 5.73
CA SER A 143 -14.26 -5.56 7.15
C SER A 143 -13.80 -6.89 7.77
N ILE A 144 -12.56 -6.95 8.28
CA ILE A 144 -11.99 -8.14 8.93
C ILE A 144 -11.76 -7.84 10.42
N ALA A 145 -12.39 -8.59 11.31
CA ALA A 145 -12.13 -8.47 12.74
C ALA A 145 -10.80 -9.15 13.09
N LEU A 146 -9.93 -8.42 13.79
CA LEU A 146 -8.60 -8.86 14.18
C LEU A 146 -8.41 -8.74 15.70
N THR A 147 -7.59 -9.65 16.23
CA THR A 147 -7.20 -9.65 17.64
C THR A 147 -5.73 -10.02 17.72
N GLY A 148 -4.95 -9.25 18.48
CA GLY A 148 -3.50 -9.47 18.60
C GLY A 148 -2.75 -9.16 17.31
N ASP A 149 -1.67 -9.89 17.08
CA ASP A 149 -0.80 -9.68 15.93
C ASP A 149 -1.43 -10.15 14.62
N PHE A 150 -1.15 -9.41 13.55
CA PHE A 150 -1.56 -9.75 12.20
C PHE A 150 -0.55 -9.19 11.20
N TYR A 151 -0.63 -9.65 9.97
CA TYR A 151 0.29 -9.27 8.90
C TYR A 151 -0.49 -8.81 7.67
N ILE A 152 0.04 -7.77 7.03
CA ILE A 152 -0.33 -7.39 5.68
C ILE A 152 0.85 -7.77 4.80
N VAL A 153 0.61 -8.62 3.80
CA VAL A 153 1.62 -9.00 2.81
C VAL A 153 1.22 -8.38 1.49
N PHE A 154 2.06 -7.51 0.95
CA PHE A 154 1.93 -6.99 -0.40
C PHE A 154 2.82 -7.80 -1.33
N TYR A 155 2.38 -8.07 -2.55
CA TYR A 155 3.23 -8.64 -3.59
C TYR A 155 3.18 -7.69 -4.77
N ASP A 156 4.29 -7.01 -5.05
CA ASP A 156 4.36 -6.07 -6.16
C ASP A 156 4.31 -6.78 -7.53
N ARG A 157 4.77 -8.05 -7.59
CA ARG A 157 4.76 -8.92 -8.78
C ARG A 157 5.36 -8.28 -10.04
N GLY A 158 6.32 -7.37 -9.88
CA GLY A 158 6.92 -6.60 -10.97
C GLY A 158 5.94 -5.65 -11.67
N ALA A 159 4.79 -5.35 -11.05
CA ALA A 159 3.78 -4.46 -11.57
C ALA A 159 4.07 -3.00 -11.21
N LEU A 160 4.59 -2.77 -10.00
CA LEU A 160 4.93 -1.48 -9.44
C LEU A 160 6.16 -1.62 -8.54
N ALA A 161 6.74 -0.49 -8.13
CA ALA A 161 7.65 -0.46 -6.99
C ALA A 161 6.93 0.08 -5.75
N ILE A 162 7.28 -0.43 -4.57
CA ILE A 162 6.80 0.08 -3.28
C ILE A 162 7.90 0.87 -2.57
N ALA A 163 7.51 1.85 -1.74
CA ALA A 163 8.47 2.61 -0.98
C ALA A 163 8.98 1.82 0.25
N MET A 164 10.28 1.91 0.48
CA MET A 164 10.97 1.42 1.66
C MET A 164 11.65 2.59 2.37
N GLU A 165 11.49 2.69 3.69
CA GLU A 165 12.25 3.61 4.52
C GLU A 165 13.45 2.89 5.14
N SER A 166 14.63 3.49 4.99
CA SER A 166 15.91 2.89 5.43
C SER A 166 16.42 3.43 6.76
N VAL A 167 15.76 4.43 7.35
CA VAL A 167 16.21 5.08 8.59
C VAL A 167 15.23 4.71 9.72
N LYS A 168 15.73 4.05 10.77
CA LYS A 168 14.95 3.54 11.93
C LYS A 168 13.96 2.43 11.59
N GLY A 169 14.47 1.31 11.07
CA GLY A 169 13.67 0.09 10.91
C GLY A 169 13.01 -0.32 12.23
N SER A 170 11.68 -0.42 12.25
CA SER A 170 10.88 -0.86 13.39
C SER A 170 11.15 -2.32 13.77
N GLY A 171 11.72 -3.10 12.85
CA GLY A 171 11.89 -4.54 12.98
C GLY A 171 10.61 -5.34 12.68
N ASN A 172 9.57 -4.66 12.18
CA ASN A 172 8.27 -5.26 11.86
C ASN A 172 8.03 -5.44 10.36
N SER A 173 9.07 -5.29 9.53
CA SER A 173 9.01 -5.57 8.09
C SER A 173 9.77 -6.84 7.74
N TYR A 174 9.19 -7.62 6.83
CA TYR A 174 9.64 -8.96 6.46
C TYR A 174 9.49 -9.17 4.96
N PHE A 175 10.23 -10.13 4.44
CA PHE A 175 9.87 -10.87 3.24
C PHE A 175 9.07 -12.10 3.63
N PHE A 176 7.96 -12.34 2.92
CA PHE A 176 7.15 -13.52 3.07
C PHE A 176 7.33 -14.42 1.84
N LEU A 177 7.86 -15.62 2.05
CA LEU A 177 8.06 -16.62 1.00
C LEU A 177 7.79 -18.01 1.57
N ASN A 178 7.09 -18.86 0.82
CA ASN A 178 6.80 -20.26 1.21
C ASN A 178 6.23 -20.42 2.64
N GLY A 179 5.37 -19.51 3.09
CA GLY A 179 4.76 -19.59 4.42
C GLY A 179 5.67 -19.12 5.57
N GLN A 180 6.84 -18.56 5.27
CA GLN A 180 7.82 -18.13 6.26
C GLN A 180 8.09 -16.62 6.16
N MET A 181 8.39 -16.00 7.30
CA MET A 181 8.78 -14.59 7.42
C MET A 181 10.30 -14.50 7.61
N ALA A 182 10.99 -13.85 6.69
CA ALA A 182 12.40 -13.47 6.83
C ALA A 182 12.49 -11.96 7.09
N PRO A 183 13.30 -11.45 8.03
CA PRO A 183 13.44 -10.01 8.23
C PRO A 183 13.81 -9.27 6.94
N ALA A 184 13.16 -8.12 6.69
CA ALA A 184 13.50 -7.26 5.57
C ALA A 184 14.76 -6.44 5.92
N GLU A 185 15.90 -6.93 5.44
CA GLU A 185 17.22 -6.48 5.83
C GLU A 185 18.12 -6.29 4.60
N PHE A 186 18.75 -5.12 4.50
CA PHE A 186 19.52 -4.70 3.33
C PHE A 186 20.90 -4.18 3.71
N LYS A 187 21.91 -4.47 2.89
CA LYS A 187 23.24 -3.86 3.01
C LYS A 187 23.25 -2.53 2.25
N LEU A 188 22.77 -1.47 2.89
CA LEU A 188 22.59 -0.16 2.26
C LEU A 188 23.81 0.76 2.37
N THR A 189 24.77 0.44 3.24
CA THR A 189 25.97 1.28 3.47
C THR A 189 27.23 0.61 2.92
N LYS A 190 28.22 1.44 2.57
CA LYS A 190 29.57 0.99 2.16
C LYS A 190 30.30 0.17 3.24
N ASN A 191 29.81 0.22 4.48
CA ASN A 191 30.43 -0.43 5.63
C ASN A 191 29.94 -1.87 5.83
N ASN A 192 29.17 -2.44 4.89
CA ASN A 192 28.58 -3.78 4.98
C ASN A 192 27.60 -3.98 6.16
N GLU A 193 27.10 -2.91 6.75
CA GLU A 193 26.12 -2.99 7.83
C GLU A 193 24.74 -3.35 7.28
N THR A 194 24.14 -4.38 7.88
CA THR A 194 22.76 -4.78 7.58
C THR A 194 21.79 -3.81 8.25
N THR A 195 20.98 -3.15 7.44
CA THR A 195 19.97 -2.18 7.85
C THR A 195 18.58 -2.80 7.74
N LYS A 196 17.82 -2.75 8.84
CA LYS A 196 16.39 -3.08 8.83
C LYS A 196 15.62 -1.95 8.18
N VAL A 197 14.65 -2.30 7.34
CA VAL A 197 13.86 -1.32 6.59
C VAL A 197 12.40 -1.36 7.03
N ASN A 198 11.65 -0.32 6.70
CA ASN A 198 10.19 -0.29 6.85
C ASN A 198 9.54 -0.28 5.47
N TRP A 199 8.72 -1.27 5.15
CA TRP A 199 7.81 -1.14 4.01
C TRP A 199 6.74 -0.11 4.33
N LEU A 200 6.45 0.80 3.40
CA LEU A 200 5.42 1.82 3.58
C LEU A 200 4.03 1.24 3.28
N ILE A 201 3.67 0.22 4.08
CA ILE A 201 2.38 -0.44 4.13
C ILE A 201 1.75 -0.11 5.48
N ARG A 202 0.48 0.29 5.50
CA ARG A 202 -0.24 0.72 6.70
C ARG A 202 -1.60 0.04 6.78
N ALA A 203 -2.04 -0.26 8.00
CA ALA A 203 -3.35 -0.84 8.27
C ALA A 203 -4.35 0.27 8.64
N VAL A 204 -5.55 0.25 8.05
CA VAL A 204 -6.62 1.24 8.34
C VAL A 204 -7.88 0.56 8.85
N GLY A 205 -8.41 0.99 10.01
CA GLY A 205 -9.54 0.32 10.66
C GLY A 205 -10.04 0.98 11.95
N GLN A 206 -10.96 0.34 12.69
CA GLN A 206 -11.64 0.91 13.88
C GLN A 206 -12.08 -0.12 14.93
#